data_AF-A0A939UF20-F1
#
_entry.id   AF-A0A939UF20-F1
#
_cell.length_a   1.000
_cell.length_b   1.000
_cell.length_c   1.000
_cell.angle_alpha   90.00
_cell.angle_beta   90.00
_cell.angle_gamma   90.00
#
_symmetry.space_group_name_H-M   'P 1'
#
loop_
_entity.id
_entity.type
_entity.pdbx_description
1 polymer ?
#
loop_
_entity_poly.entity_id
_entity_poly.type
_entity_poly.pdbx_seq_one_letter_code
_entity_poly.pdbx_strand_id
1 'polypeptide(L)' 'MSLKDILVSQDFHFNKRFGQNFISDRNLLDAIVQDAGVGPEDTVLEIGAGAGTLTAALAERAKEVVAYE' A
#
# COMPACT_ATOMS: atom_id res chain seq x y z
N MET A 1 -15.17 3.82 -2.54
CA MET A 1 -14.61 4.67 -3.62
C MET A 1 -13.42 3.96 -4.21
N SER A 2 -13.20 4.06 -5.52
CA SER A 2 -11.99 3.51 -6.13
C SER A 2 -10.76 4.35 -5.78
N LEU A 3 -9.57 3.78 -5.87
CA LEU A 3 -8.30 4.52 -5.72
C LEU A 3 -8.28 5.76 -6.62
N LYS A 4 -8.75 5.62 -7.87
CA LYS A 4 -8.82 6.72 -8.83
C LYS A 4 -9.69 7.87 -8.33
N ASP A 5 -10.84 7.57 -7.72
CA ASP A 5 -11.74 8.60 -7.19
C ASP A 5 -11.07 9.38 -6.06
N ILE A 6 -10.33 8.68 -5.19
CA ILE A 6 -9.60 9.29 -4.09
C ILE A 6 -8.52 10.23 -4.63
N LEU A 7 -7.68 9.77 -5.56
CA LEU A 7 -6.61 10.60 -6.13
C LEU A 7 -7.15 11.86 -6.81
N VAL A 8 -8.26 11.74 -7.54
CA VAL A 8 -8.92 12.88 -8.19
C VAL A 8 -9.49 13.85 -7.14
N SER A 9 -10.12 13.34 -6.07
CA SER A 9 -10.67 14.18 -5.00
C SER A 9 -9.62 14.98 -4.22
N GLN A 10 -8.37 14.51 -4.22
CA GLN A 10 -7.24 15.15 -3.55
C GLN A 10 -6.38 16.00 -4.51
N ASP A 11 -6.79 16.18 -5.78
CA ASP A 11 -5.99 16.81 -6.84
C ASP A 11 -4.55 16.27 -6.89
N PHE A 12 -4.40 14.94 -6.77
CA PHE A 12 -3.10 14.30 -6.74
C PHE A 12 -2.52 14.12 -8.16
N HIS A 13 -1.27 14.54 -8.33
CA HIS A 13 -0.53 14.39 -9.58
C HIS A 13 0.68 13.49 -9.39
N PHE A 14 0.78 12.43 -10.19
CA PHE A 14 1.92 11.52 -10.17
C PHE A 14 3.21 12.23 -10.58
N ASN A 15 4.27 12.04 -9.80
CA ASN A 15 5.61 12.51 -10.17
C ASN A 15 6.51 11.34 -10.55
N LYS A 16 6.77 11.22 -11.86
CA LYS A 16 7.63 10.15 -12.42
C LYS A 16 9.04 10.13 -11.85
N ARG A 17 9.57 11.25 -11.35
CA ARG A 17 10.91 11.31 -10.74
C ARG A 17 11.00 10.50 -9.46
N PHE A 18 9.88 10.28 -8.78
CA PHE A 18 9.78 9.45 -7.58
C PHE A 18 9.39 8.00 -7.88
N GLY A 19 9.22 7.61 -9.15
CA GLY A 19 8.87 6.23 -9.52
C GLY A 19 7.47 5.79 -9.06
N GLN A 20 6.57 6.72 -8.73
CA GLN A 20 5.25 6.42 -8.19
C GLN A 20 4.38 5.63 -9.18
N ASN A 21 4.05 4.39 -8.81
CA ASN A 21 3.09 3.53 -9.49
C ASN A 21 2.23 2.86 -8.41
N PHE A 22 0.94 3.21 -8.34
CA PHE A 22 0.07 2.70 -7.28
C PHE A 22 -0.66 1.43 -7.73
N ILE A 23 -0.61 0.39 -6.90
CA ILE A 23 -1.24 -0.89 -7.14
C ILE A 23 -2.73 -0.78 -6.77
N SER A 24 -3.62 -1.08 -7.72
CA SER A 24 -5.08 -1.10 -7.53
C SER A 24 -5.68 -2.51 -7.52
N ASP A 25 -4.93 -3.52 -7.97
CA ASP A 25 -5.39 -4.91 -8.00
C ASP A 25 -5.26 -5.54 -6.61
N ARG A 26 -6.40 -5.87 -6.01
CA ARG A 26 -6.46 -6.48 -4.68
C ARG A 26 -5.86 -7.90 -4.65
N ASN A 27 -6.01 -8.69 -5.71
CA ASN A 27 -5.45 -10.05 -5.75
C ASN A 27 -3.92 -10.01 -5.72
N LEU A 28 -3.31 -9.04 -6.40
CA LEU A 28 -1.87 -8.83 -6.37
C LEU A 28 -1.41 -8.40 -4.98
N LEU A 29 -2.13 -7.48 -4.32
CA LEU A 29 -1.81 -7.06 -2.96
C LEU A 29 -1.89 -8.23 -1.97
N ASP A 30 -2.95 -9.04 -2.04
CA ASP A 30 -3.13 -10.21 -1.17
C ASP A 30 -2.02 -11.25 -1.39
N ALA A 31 -1.60 -11.46 -2.65
CA ALA A 31 -0.49 -12.33 -2.99
C ALA A 31 0.84 -11.81 -2.42
N ILE A 32 1.14 -10.51 -2.56
CA ILE A 32 2.35 -9.88 -1.99
C ILE A 32 2.40 -10.10 -0.48
N VAL A 33 1.30 -9.81 0.24
CA VAL A 33 1.25 -9.96 1.70
C VAL A 33 1.41 -11.43 2.11
N GLN A 34 0.77 -12.35 1.37
CA GLN A 34 0.89 -13.79 1.62
C GLN A 34 2.31 -14.31 1.39
N ASP A 35 2.93 -13.95 0.26
CA ASP A 35 4.28 -14.38 -0.11
C ASP A 35 5.35 -13.79 0.83
N ALA A 36 5.09 -12.59 1.37
CA ALA A 36 5.92 -11.97 2.40
C ALA A 36 5.85 -12.68 3.76
N GLY A 37 4.90 -13.61 3.95
CA GLY A 37 4.76 -14.40 5.18
C GLY A 37 4.32 -13.61 6.41
N VAL A 38 3.71 -12.43 6.20
CA VAL A 38 3.28 -11.53 7.28
C VAL A 38 2.16 -12.16 8.11
N GLY A 39 2.34 -12.14 9.43
CA GLY A 39 1.40 -12.63 10.42
C GLY A 39 1.09 -11.62 11.54
N PRO A 40 0.19 -12.00 12.46
CA PRO A 40 -0.38 -11.10 13.47
C PRO A 40 0.58 -10.65 14.58
N GLU A 41 1.78 -11.22 14.64
CA GLU A 41 2.83 -10.81 15.59
C GLU A 41 3.89 -9.89 14.96
N ASP A 42 3.85 -9.71 13.64
CA ASP A 42 4.88 -8.99 12.91
C ASP A 42 4.65 -7.48 12.92
N THR A 43 5.75 -6.73 13.06
CA THR A 43 5.81 -5.31 12.73
C THR A 43 6.45 -5.16 11.36
N VAL A 44 5.73 -4.57 10.41
CA VAL A 44 6.19 -4.40 9.02
C VAL A 44 6.69 -2.97 8.80
N LEU A 45 7.85 -2.84 8.16
CA LEU A 45 8.34 -1.57 7.62
C LEU A 45 8.03 -1.51 6.12
N GLU A 46 7.22 -0.54 5.71
CA GLU A 46 6.90 -0.26 4.31
C GLU A 46 7.67 0.98 3.82
N ILE A 47 8.24 0.91 2.62
CA ILE A 47 8.95 2.01 1.97
C ILE A 47 8.16 2.43 0.73
N GLY A 48 7.73 3.68 0.66
CA GLY A 48 6.92 4.24 -0.42
C GLY A 48 5.47 3.77 -0.36
N ALA A 49 4.75 4.13 0.71
CA ALA A 49 3.35 3.74 0.90
C ALA A 49 2.42 4.31 -0.20
N GLY A 50 2.77 5.44 -0.80
CA GLY A 50 2.04 6.09 -1.87
C GLY A 50 0.59 6.36 -1.46
N ALA A 51 -0.36 5.78 -2.20
CA ALA A 51 -1.78 5.89 -1.87
C ALA A 51 -2.25 4.95 -0.73
N GLY A 52 -1.33 4.22 -0.10
CA GLY A 52 -1.59 3.36 1.06
C GLY A 52 -2.28 2.03 0.74
N THR A 53 -2.30 1.59 -0.52
CA THR A 53 -3.03 0.37 -0.90
C THR A 53 -2.36 -0.90 -0.38
N LEU A 54 -1.02 -0.96 -0.40
CA LEU A 54 -0.27 -2.06 0.22
C LEU A 54 -0.26 -1.93 1.75
N THR A 55 -0.10 -0.71 2.29
CA THR A 55 -0.24 -0.45 3.73
C THR A 55 -1.54 -1.01 4.30
N ALA A 56 -2.67 -0.78 3.62
CA ALA A 56 -3.96 -1.30 4.05
C ALA A 56 -4.00 -2.83 4.05
N ALA A 57 -3.48 -3.47 3.01
CA ALA A 57 -3.44 -4.94 2.92
C ALA A 57 -2.51 -5.56 3.99
N LEU A 58 -1.37 -4.93 4.27
CA LEU A 58 -0.45 -5.33 5.34
C LEU A 58 -1.11 -5.19 6.71
N ALA A 59 -1.79 -4.07 6.97
CA ALA A 59 -2.44 -3.78 8.25
C ALA A 59 -3.62 -4.71 8.57
N GLU A 60 -4.21 -5.36 7.56
CA GLU A 60 -5.22 -6.42 7.77
C GLU A 60 -4.61 -7.69 8.41
N ARG A 61 -3.28 -7.90 8.34
CA ARG A 61 -2.61 -9.12 8.81
C ARG A 61 -1.51 -8.91 9.84
N ALA A 62 -0.77 -7.82 9.74
CA ALA A 62 0.33 -7.47 10.64
C ALA A 62 -0.19 -6.95 11.98
N LYS A 63 0.65 -7.02 13.01
CA LYS A 63 0.41 -6.33 14.28
C LYS A 63 0.46 -4.81 14.10
N GLU A 64 1.45 -4.36 13.36
CA GLU A 64 1.76 -2.95 13.14
C GLU A 64 2.44 -2.78 11.79
N VAL A 65 2.12 -1.68 11.10
CA VAL A 65 2.79 -1.27 9.87
C VAL A 65 3.31 0.15 10.05
N VAL A 66 4.61 0.33 9.85
CA VAL A 66 5.27 1.64 9.84
C VAL A 66 5.64 1.95 8.40
N ALA A 67 5.12 3.05 7.86
CA ALA A 67 5.40 3.49 6.50
C ALA A 67 6.34 4.70 6.48
N TYR A 68 7.29 4.70 5.55
CA TYR A 68 8.07 5.87 5.16
C TYR A 68 7.72 6.26 3.72
N GLU A 69 7.31 7.52 3.51
CA GLU A 69 6.96 8.13 2.23
C GLU A 69 7.81 9.37 1.96
#